data_AF-A0A085LJ14-F1
#
_entry.id   AF-A0A085LJ14-F1
#
_cell.length_a   1.000
_cell.length_b   1.000
_cell.length_c   1.000
_cell.angle_alpha   90.00
_cell.angle_beta   90.00
_cell.angle_gamma   90.00
#
_symmetry.space_group_name_H-M   'P 1'
#
loop_
_entity.id
_entity.type
_entity.pdbx_description
1 polymer ?
#
loop_
_entity_poly.entity_id
_entity_poly.type
_entity_poly.pdbx_seq_one_letter_code
_entity_poly.pdbx_strand_id
1 'polypeptide(L)'
;VALQFTENFWAKKTQSADYFGNVASVTLPRGLFNVFYDFSPKADVCCSAGSNVLMCYLSGEVVDLVKVKSDAETAAICLETLRRLFPEQKVPDPLNYMVSHWSQDPDIGMAYSYIKVGADGEDYDIVAEDLAKRASNRQFPQTFTGALVSGLREVYKILG
;
A
#
# COMPACT_ATOMS: atom_id res chain seq x y z
N VAL A 1 0.79 4.56 3.31
CA VAL A 1 1.47 5.51 4.21
C VAL A 1 2.90 5.06 4.36
N ALA A 2 3.86 5.97 4.19
CA ALA A 2 5.27 5.70 4.43
C ALA A 2 5.81 6.68 5.47
N LEU A 3 6.62 6.20 6.41
CA LEU A 3 7.26 6.98 7.46
C LEU A 3 8.78 6.74 7.41
N GLN A 4 9.54 7.83 7.40
CA GLN A 4 11.01 7.80 7.40
C GLN A 4 11.53 8.14 8.81
N PHE A 5 12.51 7.40 9.31
CA PHE A 5 13.06 7.54 10.65
C PHE A 5 14.57 7.72 10.66
N THR A 6 15.08 8.36 11.72
CA THR A 6 16.52 8.51 11.98
C THR A 6 17.19 7.19 12.29
N GLU A 7 16.49 6.30 13.00
CA GLU A 7 17.00 5.00 13.47
C GLU A 7 16.04 3.85 13.14
N ASN A 8 16.60 2.65 13.00
CA ASN A 8 15.84 1.42 12.85
C ASN A 8 15.44 0.87 14.22
N PHE A 9 14.40 1.45 14.82
CA PHE A 9 13.92 1.06 16.16
C PHE A 9 13.24 -0.32 16.19
N TRP A 10 12.88 -0.89 15.03
CA TRP A 10 12.17 -2.17 14.96
C TRP A 10 13.12 -3.37 14.85
N ALA A 11 14.35 -3.18 14.36
CA ALA A 11 15.32 -4.24 14.05
C ALA A 11 15.46 -5.30 15.14
N LYS A 12 15.58 -4.89 16.42
CA LYS A 12 15.76 -5.82 17.54
C LYS A 12 14.58 -6.77 17.72
N LYS A 13 13.36 -6.27 17.55
CA LYS A 13 12.12 -7.04 17.76
C LYS A 13 11.75 -7.85 16.53
N THR A 14 12.02 -7.33 15.33
CA THR A 14 11.67 -8.00 14.07
C THR A 14 12.73 -8.96 13.56
N GLN A 15 13.95 -8.93 14.11
CA GLN A 15 15.08 -9.79 13.71
C GLN A 15 15.32 -9.76 12.19
N SER A 16 15.29 -8.56 11.61
CA SER A 16 15.51 -8.31 10.17
C SER A 16 14.44 -8.89 9.23
N ALA A 17 13.26 -9.25 9.75
CA ALA A 17 12.11 -9.60 8.92
C ALA A 17 11.73 -8.45 7.97
N ASP A 18 11.34 -8.80 6.73
CA ASP A 18 10.90 -7.84 5.70
C ASP A 18 9.61 -7.10 6.08
N TYR A 19 8.81 -7.66 6.99
CA TYR A 19 7.56 -7.08 7.42
C TYR A 19 7.15 -7.61 8.80
N PHE A 20 6.23 -6.89 9.45
CA PHE A 20 5.59 -7.32 10.69
C PHE A 20 4.11 -6.91 10.71
N GLY A 21 3.30 -7.71 11.40
CA GLY A 21 1.85 -7.52 11.49
C GLY A 21 1.43 -6.65 12.67
N ASN A 22 0.33 -5.93 12.51
CA ASN A 22 -0.43 -5.27 13.56
C ASN A 22 -1.73 -6.05 13.80
N VAL A 23 -1.81 -6.74 14.93
CA VAL A 23 -3.01 -7.52 15.28
C VAL A 23 -4.12 -6.57 15.70
N ALA A 24 -5.27 -6.69 15.02
CA ALA A 24 -6.48 -5.95 15.35
C ALA A 24 -6.92 -6.23 16.79
N SER A 25 -7.41 -5.21 17.48
CA SER A 25 -8.03 -5.34 18.79
C SER A 25 -9.53 -5.02 18.69
N VAL A 26 -10.26 -5.21 19.78
CA VAL A 26 -11.67 -4.77 19.89
C VAL A 26 -11.84 -3.29 19.55
N THR A 27 -10.81 -2.49 19.79
CA THR A 27 -10.81 -1.03 19.61
C THR A 27 -10.18 -0.54 18.32
N LEU A 28 -9.49 -1.42 17.56
CA LEU A 28 -8.77 -1.05 16.34
C LEU A 28 -9.29 -1.84 15.14
N PRO A 29 -9.83 -1.16 14.11
CA PRO A 29 -10.34 -1.84 12.93
C PRO A 29 -9.24 -2.67 12.25
N ARG A 30 -9.60 -3.85 11.74
CA ARG A 30 -8.63 -4.80 11.15
C ARG A 30 -7.85 -4.24 9.96
N GLY A 31 -8.44 -3.30 9.23
CA GLY A 31 -7.82 -2.72 8.05
C GLY A 31 -6.83 -1.58 8.34
N LEU A 32 -6.70 -1.16 9.61
CA LEU A 32 -5.88 -0.02 9.99
C LEU A 32 -4.43 -0.45 10.22
N PHE A 33 -3.56 -0.13 9.25
CA PHE A 33 -2.11 -0.39 9.29
C PHE A 33 -1.80 -1.83 9.71
N ASN A 34 -2.43 -2.81 9.05
CA ASN A 34 -2.41 -4.21 9.43
C ASN A 34 -1.05 -4.89 9.20
N VAL A 35 -0.26 -4.40 8.24
CA VAL A 35 1.10 -4.86 7.95
C VAL A 35 2.01 -3.67 7.73
N PHE A 36 3.19 -3.72 8.32
CA PHE A 36 4.29 -2.79 8.09
C PHE A 36 5.42 -3.51 7.37
N TYR A 37 5.90 -2.92 6.28
CA TYR A 37 7.01 -3.41 5.46
C TYR A 37 8.23 -2.56 5.72
N ASP A 38 9.38 -3.22 5.89
CA ASP A 38 10.67 -2.58 6.00
C ASP A 38 11.25 -2.33 4.60
N PHE A 39 11.34 -1.06 4.23
CA PHE A 39 11.94 -0.60 2.98
C PHE A 39 13.37 -0.05 3.18
N SER A 40 13.95 -0.27 4.36
CA SER A 40 15.30 0.19 4.66
C SER A 40 16.35 -0.60 3.87
N PRO A 41 17.45 0.03 3.43
CA PRO A 41 18.55 -0.67 2.77
C PRO A 41 19.12 -1.80 3.65
N LYS A 42 19.28 -3.00 3.08
CA LYS A 42 19.75 -4.20 3.81
C LYS A 42 21.26 -4.45 3.76
N ALA A 43 22.03 -3.62 3.06
CA ALA A 43 23.46 -3.81 2.81
C ALA A 43 24.27 -2.53 3.05
N ASP A 44 25.58 -2.71 3.30
CA ASP A 44 26.74 -1.84 3.64
C ASP A 44 26.87 -0.43 3.03
N VAL A 45 25.80 0.16 2.49
CA VAL A 45 25.73 1.58 2.17
C VAL A 45 25.68 2.30 3.52
N CYS A 46 26.76 3.02 3.81
CA CYS A 46 26.96 3.84 5.01
C CYS A 46 25.61 4.29 5.56
N CYS A 47 25.22 3.83 6.75
CA CYS A 47 23.95 4.13 7.40
C CYS A 47 23.76 5.65 7.48
N SER A 48 23.25 6.25 6.42
CA SER A 48 22.96 7.65 6.33
C SER A 48 21.71 7.86 7.18
N ALA A 49 21.79 8.78 8.12
CA ALA A 49 20.66 9.18 8.93
C ALA A 49 19.47 9.46 8.01
N GLY A 50 18.36 8.75 8.21
CA GLY A 50 17.17 8.85 7.35
C GLY A 50 16.96 7.72 6.34
N SER A 51 17.81 6.71 6.24
CA SER A 51 17.55 5.58 5.32
C SER A 51 16.54 4.55 5.84
N ASN A 52 15.96 4.76 7.03
CA ASN A 52 15.05 3.79 7.65
C ASN A 52 13.60 4.12 7.31
N VAL A 53 12.95 3.29 6.49
CA VAL A 53 11.59 3.57 6.00
C VAL A 53 10.67 2.39 6.31
N LEU A 54 9.53 2.70 6.95
CA LEU A 54 8.41 1.77 7.10
C LEU A 54 7.27 2.20 6.19
N MET A 55 6.75 1.25 5.42
CA MET A 55 5.54 1.43 4.62
C MET A 55 4.41 0.57 5.17
N CYS A 56 3.20 1.11 5.22
CA CYS A 56 1.99 0.37 5.54
C CYS A 56 0.82 0.84 4.67
N TYR A 57 -0.26 0.08 4.66
CA TYR A 57 -1.47 0.41 3.91
C TYR A 57 -2.72 0.37 4.80
N LEU A 58 -3.77 1.03 4.31
CA LEU A 58 -5.12 0.92 4.85
C LEU A 58 -5.92 0.00 3.93
N SER A 59 -6.86 -0.76 4.48
CA SER A 59 -7.72 -1.66 3.72
C SER A 59 -9.14 -1.69 4.26
N GLY A 60 -10.11 -2.05 3.42
CA GLY A 60 -11.53 -2.11 3.80
C GLY A 60 -12.10 -0.74 4.20
N GLU A 61 -12.96 -0.72 5.21
CA GLU A 61 -13.74 0.45 5.63
C GLU A 61 -12.88 1.62 6.14
N VAL A 62 -11.64 1.36 6.58
CA VAL A 62 -10.76 2.43 7.08
C VAL A 62 -10.04 3.19 5.98
N VAL A 63 -10.18 2.80 4.71
CA VAL A 63 -9.57 3.56 3.60
C VAL A 63 -10.16 4.97 3.53
N ASP A 64 -11.41 5.17 3.96
CA ASP A 64 -12.02 6.51 3.99
C ASP A 64 -11.37 7.45 5.01
N LEU A 65 -10.53 6.94 5.93
CA LEU A 65 -9.75 7.76 6.85
C LEU A 65 -8.89 8.79 6.09
N VAL A 66 -8.26 8.39 4.98
CA VAL A 66 -7.43 9.31 4.17
C VAL A 66 -8.23 10.35 3.37
N LYS A 67 -9.56 10.25 3.37
CA LYS A 67 -10.46 11.25 2.78
C LYS A 67 -10.87 12.32 3.78
N VAL A 68 -10.93 11.97 5.07
CA VAL A 68 -11.40 12.86 6.14
C VAL A 68 -10.28 13.43 7.01
N LYS A 69 -9.11 12.80 6.98
CA LYS A 69 -7.91 13.24 7.71
C LYS A 69 -6.87 13.83 6.77
N SER A 70 -6.17 14.85 7.24
CA SER A 70 -4.96 15.34 6.58
C SER A 70 -3.85 14.30 6.61
N ASP A 71 -2.85 14.46 5.74
CA ASP A 71 -1.67 13.58 5.69
C ASP A 71 -0.94 13.55 7.03
N ALA A 72 -0.82 14.71 7.69
CA ALA A 72 -0.18 14.85 8.99
C ALA A 72 -0.93 14.08 10.08
N GLU A 73 -2.26 14.19 10.13
CA GLU A 73 -3.08 13.41 11.06
C GLU A 73 -3.00 11.91 10.77
N THR A 74 -3.05 11.51 9.50
CA THR A 74 -2.92 10.11 9.10
C THR A 74 -1.55 9.53 9.49
N ALA A 75 -0.48 10.28 9.27
CA ALA A 75 0.87 9.93 9.70
C ALA A 75 0.98 9.83 11.23
N ALA A 76 0.34 10.74 11.97
CA ALA A 76 0.29 10.69 13.43
C ALA A 76 -0.39 9.43 13.97
N ILE A 77 -1.55 9.03 13.40
CA ILE A 77 -2.25 7.79 13.79
C ILE A 77 -1.37 6.56 13.48
N CYS A 78 -0.65 6.58 12.36
CA CYS A 78 0.31 5.54 12.01
C CYS A 78 1.47 5.46 13.03
N LEU A 79 2.02 6.61 13.44
CA LEU A 79 3.06 6.69 14.46
C LEU A 79 2.57 6.20 15.84
N GLU A 80 1.37 6.57 16.25
CA GLU A 80 0.75 6.07 17.48
C GLU A 80 0.57 4.55 17.45
N THR A 81 0.20 4.01 16.28
CA THR A 81 0.12 2.56 16.07
C THR A 81 1.47 1.89 16.28
N LEU A 82 2.55 2.46 15.73
CA LEU A 82 3.91 1.95 15.94
C LEU A 82 4.33 2.05 17.41
N ARG A 83 4.06 3.17 18.09
CA ARG A 83 4.35 3.34 19.53
C ARG A 83 3.68 2.26 20.39
N ARG A 84 2.45 1.87 20.06
CA ARG A 84 1.75 0.76 20.73
C ARG A 84 2.37 -0.61 20.41
N LEU A 85 2.85 -0.83 19.19
CA LEU A 85 3.49 -2.09 18.79
C LEU A 85 4.87 -2.29 19.43
N PHE A 86 5.56 -1.20 19.78
CA PHE A 86 6.90 -1.22 20.38
C PHE A 86 6.91 -0.50 21.75
N PRO A 87 6.13 -0.96 22.75
CA PRO A 87 5.96 -0.23 24.01
C PRO A 87 7.23 -0.19 24.86
N GLU A 88 8.15 -1.12 24.64
CA GLU A 88 9.44 -1.21 25.36
C GLU A 88 10.54 -0.34 24.73
N GLN A 89 10.26 0.34 23.62
CA GLN A 89 11.24 1.12 22.87
C GLN A 89 10.72 2.54 22.65
N LYS A 90 11.62 3.53 22.70
CA LYS A 90 11.27 4.90 22.33
C LYS A 90 11.18 4.97 20.80
N VAL A 91 9.97 5.01 20.26
CA VAL A 91 9.75 5.24 18.82
C VAL A 91 9.93 6.74 18.52
N PRO A 92 10.95 7.14 17.73
CA PRO A 92 11.19 8.54 17.40
C PRO A 92 10.08 9.11 16.51
N ASP A 93 9.98 10.44 16.47
CA ASP A 93 9.15 11.10 15.46
C ASP A 93 9.75 10.88 14.05
N PRO A 94 8.90 10.74 13.02
CA PRO A 94 9.37 10.55 11.66
C PRO A 94 10.03 11.83 11.13
N LEU A 95 11.11 11.67 10.37
CA LEU A 95 11.76 12.76 9.64
C LEU A 95 10.89 13.29 8.51
N ASN A 96 10.23 12.37 7.79
CA ASN A 96 9.30 12.66 6.71
C ASN A 96 8.20 11.61 6.68
N TYR A 97 7.09 11.94 6.03
CA TYR A 97 5.99 11.04 5.78
C TYR A 97 5.39 11.25 4.38
N MET A 98 4.71 10.23 3.88
CA MET A 98 3.93 10.29 2.65
C MET A 98 2.63 9.51 2.80
N VAL A 99 1.52 10.10 2.36
CA VAL A 99 0.20 9.47 2.28
C VAL A 99 -0.26 9.50 0.82
N SER A 100 -0.76 8.37 0.32
CA SER A 100 -1.21 8.25 -1.07
C SER A 100 -2.72 8.45 -1.15
N HIS A 101 -3.18 9.24 -2.11
CA HIS A 101 -4.59 9.60 -2.29
C HIS A 101 -5.20 9.03 -3.58
N TRP A 102 -4.90 7.78 -3.92
CA TRP A 102 -5.35 7.13 -5.17
C TRP A 102 -6.87 7.25 -5.44
N SER A 103 -7.69 7.17 -4.38
CA SER A 103 -9.16 7.29 -4.52
C SER A 103 -9.67 8.70 -4.85
N GLN A 104 -8.81 9.72 -4.71
CA GLN A 104 -9.14 11.13 -4.97
C GLN A 104 -8.44 11.68 -6.21
N ASP A 105 -7.53 10.89 -6.81
CA ASP A 105 -6.86 11.25 -8.04
C ASP A 105 -7.89 11.22 -9.20
N PRO A 106 -8.07 12.34 -9.93
CA PRO A 106 -9.12 12.45 -10.96
C PRO A 106 -8.87 11.54 -12.16
N ASP A 107 -7.62 11.15 -12.43
CA ASP A 107 -7.24 10.33 -13.57
C ASP A 107 -7.17 8.84 -13.21
N ILE A 108 -7.13 8.50 -11.91
CA ILE A 108 -6.91 7.13 -11.42
C ILE A 108 -8.13 6.60 -10.65
N GLY A 109 -8.59 7.31 -9.61
CA GLY A 109 -9.80 7.00 -8.83
C GLY A 109 -9.81 5.67 -8.03
N MET A 110 -8.79 4.82 -8.13
CA MET A 110 -8.75 3.50 -7.50
C MET A 110 -7.33 2.95 -7.34
N ALA A 111 -7.15 1.90 -6.53
CA ALA A 111 -5.86 1.19 -6.42
C ALA A 111 -5.78 -0.02 -7.37
N TYR A 112 -6.82 -0.86 -7.38
CA TYR A 112 -6.94 -2.04 -8.23
C TYR A 112 -8.39 -2.50 -8.29
N SER A 113 -8.76 -3.26 -9.33
CA SER A 113 -10.12 -3.77 -9.54
C SER A 113 -10.40 -5.04 -8.71
N TYR A 114 -11.67 -5.34 -8.47
CA TYR A 114 -12.12 -6.61 -7.87
C TYR A 114 -13.51 -6.98 -8.41
N ILE A 115 -13.86 -8.27 -8.37
CA ILE A 115 -15.19 -8.75 -8.77
C ILE A 115 -16.13 -8.57 -7.58
N LYS A 116 -17.20 -7.78 -7.76
CA LYS A 116 -18.21 -7.57 -6.72
C LYS A 116 -19.08 -8.81 -6.53
N VAL A 117 -19.74 -8.92 -5.38
CA VAL A 117 -20.72 -10.00 -5.15
C VAL A 117 -21.82 -9.90 -6.21
N GLY A 118 -22.08 -11.02 -6.91
CA GLY A 118 -23.05 -11.09 -8.00
C GLY A 118 -22.49 -10.80 -9.40
N ALA A 119 -21.21 -10.44 -9.50
CA ALA A 119 -20.45 -10.34 -10.75
C ALA A 119 -19.57 -11.59 -10.95
N ASP A 120 -19.03 -11.77 -12.15
CA ASP A 120 -18.12 -12.89 -12.45
C ASP A 120 -16.90 -12.46 -13.28
N GLY A 121 -16.09 -13.44 -13.69
CA GLY A 121 -14.86 -13.18 -14.43
C GLY A 121 -15.08 -12.67 -15.85
N GLU A 122 -16.25 -12.88 -16.44
CA GLU A 122 -16.61 -12.42 -17.79
C GLU A 122 -16.75 -10.89 -17.82
N ASP A 123 -17.02 -10.24 -16.68
CA ASP A 123 -17.01 -8.79 -16.57
C ASP A 123 -15.66 -8.17 -16.96
N TYR A 124 -14.53 -8.87 -16.74
CA TYR A 124 -13.23 -8.41 -17.22
C TYR A 124 -13.09 -8.48 -18.74
N ASP A 125 -13.72 -9.48 -19.36
CA ASP A 125 -13.70 -9.69 -20.81
C ASP A 125 -14.59 -8.66 -21.50
N ILE A 126 -15.78 -8.38 -20.96
CA ILE A 126 -16.69 -7.32 -21.42
C ILE A 126 -16.02 -5.95 -21.31
N VAL A 127 -15.34 -5.66 -20.20
CA VAL A 127 -14.58 -4.41 -20.03
C VAL A 127 -13.40 -4.33 -21.01
N ALA A 128 -12.82 -5.46 -21.41
CA ALA A 128 -11.73 -5.49 -22.40
C ALA A 128 -12.19 -5.11 -23.82
N GLU A 129 -13.49 -5.13 -24.12
CA GLU A 129 -14.03 -4.72 -25.41
C GLU A 129 -14.07 -3.19 -25.56
N ASP A 130 -14.23 -2.46 -24.45
CA ASP A 130 -14.18 -1.00 -24.39
C ASP A 130 -12.75 -0.48 -24.66
N LEU A 131 -12.59 0.30 -25.73
CA LEU A 131 -11.33 0.91 -26.18
C LEU A 131 -10.58 1.66 -25.07
N ALA A 132 -11.31 2.27 -24.12
CA ALA A 132 -10.69 3.03 -23.02
C ALA A 132 -10.19 2.15 -21.87
N LYS A 133 -10.63 0.89 -21.77
CA LYS A 133 -10.40 0.00 -20.61
C LYS A 133 -9.71 -1.30 -20.97
N ARG A 134 -9.15 -1.40 -22.19
CA ARG A 134 -8.48 -2.60 -22.71
C ARG A 134 -7.22 -3.03 -21.96
N ALA A 135 -6.76 -2.23 -21.00
CA ALA A 135 -5.74 -2.62 -20.03
C ALA A 135 -6.25 -3.65 -18.98
N SER A 136 -7.44 -4.24 -19.16
CA SER A 136 -7.94 -5.33 -18.33
C SER A 136 -7.33 -6.70 -18.69
N ASN A 137 -7.06 -7.50 -17.66
CA ASN A 137 -6.52 -8.84 -17.81
C ASN A 137 -7.19 -9.79 -16.80
N ARG A 138 -8.00 -10.72 -17.30
CA ARG A 138 -8.70 -11.73 -16.48
C ARG A 138 -7.75 -12.73 -15.83
N GLN A 139 -6.63 -13.08 -16.49
CA GLN A 139 -5.66 -14.05 -15.96
C GLN A 139 -4.76 -13.45 -14.89
N PHE A 140 -4.44 -12.16 -15.00
CA PHE A 140 -3.55 -11.45 -14.09
C PHE A 140 -4.14 -10.11 -13.60
N PRO A 141 -5.34 -10.09 -13.00
CA PRO A 141 -5.95 -8.84 -12.54
C PRO A 141 -5.10 -8.20 -11.44
N GLN A 142 -5.30 -6.90 -11.19
CA GLN A 142 -4.67 -6.12 -10.11
C GLN A 142 -3.16 -5.89 -10.20
N THR A 143 -2.46 -6.60 -11.10
CA THR A 143 -1.00 -6.54 -11.20
C THR A 143 -0.53 -5.61 -12.30
N PHE A 144 0.64 -4.98 -12.10
CA PHE A 144 1.35 -4.27 -13.17
C PHE A 144 1.59 -5.19 -14.38
N THR A 145 1.99 -6.44 -14.13
CA THR A 145 2.20 -7.45 -15.17
C THR A 145 0.95 -7.67 -16.02
N GLY A 146 -0.23 -7.73 -15.39
CA GLY A 146 -1.51 -7.86 -16.08
C GLY A 146 -1.79 -6.69 -17.03
N ALA A 147 -1.54 -5.46 -16.56
CA ALA A 147 -1.70 -4.24 -17.35
C ALA A 147 -0.70 -4.18 -18.53
N LEU A 148 0.55 -4.60 -18.32
CA LEU A 148 1.55 -4.67 -19.38
C LEU A 148 1.15 -5.69 -20.46
N VAL A 149 0.78 -6.90 -20.05
CA VAL A 149 0.42 -7.99 -20.96
C VAL A 149 -0.86 -7.67 -21.73
N SER A 150 -1.85 -7.03 -21.10
CA SER A 150 -3.07 -6.59 -21.80
C SER A 150 -2.75 -5.51 -22.84
N GLY A 151 -1.88 -4.55 -22.52
CA GLY A 151 -1.39 -3.57 -23.49
C GLY A 151 -0.72 -4.23 -24.70
N LEU A 152 0.20 -5.18 -24.46
CA LEU A 152 0.85 -5.93 -25.55
C LEU A 152 -0.17 -6.71 -26.39
N ARG A 153 -1.14 -7.38 -25.76
CA ARG A 153 -2.22 -8.10 -26.46
C ARG A 153 -2.99 -7.19 -27.42
N GLU A 154 -3.35 -5.98 -26.98
CA GLU A 154 -4.09 -5.04 -27.83
C GLU A 154 -3.23 -4.47 -28.97
N VAL A 155 -1.95 -4.23 -28.72
CA VAL A 155 -0.99 -3.86 -29.78
C VAL A 155 -0.95 -4.95 -30.85
N TYR A 156 -0.85 -6.22 -30.47
CA TYR A 156 -0.89 -7.33 -31.43
C TYR A 156 -2.21 -7.37 -32.21
N LYS A 157 -3.36 -7.18 -31.58
CA LYS A 157 -4.66 -7.13 -32.30
C LYS A 157 -4.76 -5.99 -33.32
N ILE A 158 -4.11 -4.86 -33.06
CA ILE A 158 -4.07 -3.71 -33.99
C ILE A 158 -3.12 -3.99 -35.15
N LEU A 159 -1.99 -4.67 -34.88
CA LEU A 159 -0.93 -4.89 -35.86
C LEU A 159 -1.10 -6.17 -36.71
N GLY A 160 -1.86 -7.17 -36.23
CA GLY A 160 -2.10 -8.45 -36.91
C GLY A 160 -1.54 -9.64 -36.13
#